data_AF-A0A453NQX1-F1
#
_entry.id   AF-A0A453NQX1-F1
#
_cell.length_a   1.000
_cell.length_b   1.000
_cell.length_c   1.000
_cell.angle_alpha   90.00
_cell.angle_beta   90.00
_cell.angle_gamma   90.00
#
_symmetry.space_group_name_H-M   'P 1'
#
loop_
_entity.id
_entity.type
_entity.pdbx_description
1 polymer ?
#
loop_
_entity_poly.entity_id
_entity_poly.type
_entity_poly.pdbx_seq_one_letter_code
_entity_poly.pdbx_strand_id
1 'polypeptide(L)'
;MGSSSLQQTNALFRKNLVIQRRACKTNCCLILFPLILCAGIGGLQIAINRAVKRDTTPLNCNCSNAVVPANTTGGPACPEGCPQPRAPKWPPVVHIPPSATSRFGRGPPGASCGAQGSCAATFLVTGANQSFVGSAMGNMIPVHDASVNVSADDISALADFVLADYSGYSGSPLVDTFLQNKCTPNLTLSYSFVDGNETGTQDVDCTEGLMLWRDSSWLISDDLYSGYTNRSNEFAAGENFPS
;
A
#
# COMPACT_ATOMS: atom_id res chain seq x y z
N MET A 1 19.37 22.60 68.35
CA MET A 1 20.48 22.14 67.47
C MET A 1 19.88 21.28 66.37
N GLY A 2 19.72 21.82 65.16
CA GLY A 2 19.18 21.07 64.02
C GLY A 2 20.29 20.26 63.36
N SER A 3 20.04 18.98 63.07
CA SER A 3 20.97 18.16 62.28
C SER A 3 21.15 18.78 60.89
N SER A 4 22.37 18.78 60.35
CA SER A 4 22.63 19.33 59.02
C SER A 4 21.89 18.52 57.94
N SER A 5 21.49 19.18 56.85
CA SER A 5 20.72 18.56 55.75
C SER A 5 21.38 17.27 55.23
N LEU A 6 22.72 17.25 55.18
CA LEU A 6 23.53 16.10 54.76
C LEU A 6 23.42 14.91 55.70
N GLN A 7 23.32 15.14 57.01
CA GLN A 7 23.13 14.10 58.02
C GLN A 7 21.73 13.48 57.90
N GLN A 8 20.71 14.31 57.65
CA GLN A 8 19.34 13.86 57.44
C GLN A 8 19.20 13.03 56.14
N THR A 9 19.80 13.48 55.04
CA THR A 9 19.80 12.75 53.77
C THR A 9 20.55 11.42 53.86
N ASN A 10 21.69 11.38 54.55
CA ASN A 10 22.44 10.12 54.77
C ASN A 10 21.63 9.12 55.61
N ALA A 11 20.93 9.59 56.64
CA ALA A 11 20.04 8.74 57.44
C ALA A 11 18.86 8.20 56.62
N LEU A 12 18.23 9.04 55.79
CA LEU A 12 17.15 8.65 54.88
C LEU A 12 17.63 7.66 53.82
N PHE A 13 18.80 7.88 53.23
CA PHE A 13 19.39 6.99 52.23
C PHE A 13 19.71 5.61 52.81
N ARG A 14 20.32 5.54 54.00
CA ARG A 14 20.56 4.28 54.71
C ARG A 14 19.26 3.54 55.03
N LYS A 15 18.21 4.26 55.44
CA LYS A 15 16.89 3.68 55.70
C LYS A 15 16.26 3.11 54.43
N ASN A 16 16.31 3.84 53.32
CA ASN A 16 15.80 3.39 52.02
C ASN A 16 16.57 2.18 51.47
N LEU A 17 17.90 2.15 51.62
CA LEU A 17 18.71 0.99 51.23
C LEU A 17 18.39 -0.27 52.04
N VAL A 18 18.14 -0.16 53.35
CA VAL A 18 17.74 -1.30 54.18
C VAL A 18 16.36 -1.83 53.79
N ILE A 19 15.42 -0.94 53.44
CA ILE A 19 14.08 -1.32 52.94
C ILE A 19 14.20 -2.03 51.58
N GLN A 20 14.99 -1.49 50.65
CA GLN A 20 15.26 -2.15 49.36
C GLN A 20 15.95 -3.52 49.56
N ARG A 21 16.89 -3.65 50.50
CA ARG A 21 17.56 -4.93 50.81
C ARG A 21 16.59 -5.98 51.35
N ARG A 22 15.61 -5.59 52.16
CA ARG A 22 14.56 -6.50 52.65
C ARG A 22 13.54 -6.86 51.56
N ALA A 23 13.33 -5.99 50.58
CA ALA A 23 12.49 -6.23 49.40
C ALA A 23 13.26 -6.89 48.23
N CYS A 24 14.20 -7.79 48.53
CA CYS A 24 15.07 -8.46 47.56
C CYS A 24 14.29 -9.17 46.44
N LYS A 25 13.14 -9.79 46.77
CA LYS A 25 12.28 -10.48 45.80
C LYS A 25 11.73 -9.53 44.72
N THR A 26 11.29 -8.33 45.13
CA THR A 26 10.75 -7.31 44.22
C THR A 26 11.85 -6.68 43.36
N ASN A 27 13.01 -6.38 43.96
CA ASN A 27 14.15 -5.84 43.22
C ASN A 27 14.74 -6.84 42.23
N CYS A 28 14.79 -8.13 42.60
CA CYS A 28 15.21 -9.20 41.70
C CYS A 28 14.23 -9.34 40.53
N CYS A 29 12.91 -9.26 40.79
CA CYS A 29 11.89 -9.28 39.74
C CYS A 29 12.02 -8.09 38.78
N LEU A 30 12.27 -6.89 39.29
CA LEU A 30 12.47 -5.67 38.48
C LEU A 30 13.69 -5.76 37.56
N ILE A 31 14.75 -6.47 37.98
CA ILE A 31 15.96 -6.68 37.18
C ILE A 31 15.80 -7.86 36.20
N LEU A 32 15.15 -8.94 36.62
CA LEU A 32 14.96 -10.13 35.79
C LEU A 32 13.91 -9.93 34.69
N PHE A 33 12.87 -9.15 34.94
CA PHE A 33 11.81 -8.88 33.97
C PHE A 33 12.32 -8.38 32.61
N PRO A 34 13.15 -7.32 32.53
CA PRO A 34 13.70 -6.89 31.24
C PRO A 34 14.62 -7.94 30.61
N LEU A 35 15.38 -8.70 31.40
CA LEU A 35 16.26 -9.76 30.87
C LEU A 35 15.46 -10.91 30.26
N ILE A 36 14.37 -11.33 30.90
CA ILE A 36 13.48 -12.38 30.41
C ILE A 36 12.75 -11.90 29.14
N LEU A 37 12.28 -10.66 29.11
CA LEU A 37 11.69 -10.07 27.90
C LEU A 37 12.68 -10.05 26.74
N CYS A 38 13.91 -9.57 26.97
CA CYS A 38 14.96 -9.56 25.95
C CYS A 38 15.31 -10.97 25.46
N ALA A 39 15.40 -11.94 26.36
CA ALA A 39 15.64 -13.35 26.02
C ALA A 39 14.49 -13.95 25.22
N GLY A 40 13.24 -13.62 25.57
CA GLY A 40 12.04 -14.06 24.86
C GLY A 40 11.96 -13.50 23.44
N ILE A 41 12.14 -12.17 23.29
CA ILE A 41 12.14 -11.51 21.98
C ILE A 41 13.30 -12.01 21.12
N GLY A 42 14.52 -12.09 21.69
CA GLY A 42 15.69 -12.61 20.98
C GLY A 42 15.55 -14.08 20.59
N GLY A 43 15.00 -14.92 21.47
CA GLY A 43 14.71 -16.32 21.21
C GLY A 43 13.68 -16.50 20.09
N LEU A 44 12.62 -15.69 20.10
CA LEU A 44 11.61 -15.67 19.04
C LEU A 44 12.24 -15.26 17.71
N GLN A 45 13.08 -14.22 17.70
CA GLN A 45 13.78 -13.78 16.48
C GLN A 45 14.70 -14.89 15.93
N ILE A 46 15.42 -15.61 16.79
CA ILE A 46 16.27 -16.74 16.40
C ILE A 46 15.42 -17.89 15.85
N ALA A 47 14.29 -18.20 16.47
CA ALA A 47 13.37 -19.25 16.01
C ALA A 47 12.80 -18.91 14.63
N ILE A 48 12.32 -17.69 14.43
CA ILE A 48 11.85 -17.20 13.12
C ILE A 48 12.96 -17.30 12.09
N ASN A 49 14.16 -16.77 12.39
CA ASN A 49 15.29 -16.82 11.45
C ASN A 49 15.70 -18.26 11.08
N ARG A 50 15.57 -19.22 12.01
CA ARG A 50 15.85 -20.64 11.74
C ARG A 50 14.75 -21.32 10.94
N ALA A 51 13.49 -20.98 11.19
CA ALA A 51 12.35 -21.49 10.44
C ALA A 51 12.41 -20.98 8.98
N VAL A 52 12.60 -19.67 8.80
CA VAL A 52 12.74 -19.05 7.47
C VAL A 52 13.92 -19.64 6.68
N LYS A 53 15.07 -19.84 7.32
CA LYS A 53 16.23 -20.49 6.67
C LYS A 53 16.00 -21.95 6.28
N ARG A 54 15.05 -22.64 6.92
CA ARG A 54 14.73 -24.04 6.63
C ARG A 54 13.83 -24.18 5.41
N ASP A 55 12.97 -23.20 5.17
CA ASP A 55 12.00 -23.18 4.07
C ASP A 55 12.51 -22.52 2.79
N THR A 56 13.65 -21.83 2.84
CA THR A 56 14.26 -21.28 1.62
C THR A 56 15.02 -22.38 0.87
N THR A 57 14.36 -23.01 -0.10
CA THR A 57 15.08 -23.42 -1.31
C THR A 57 15.86 -22.20 -1.80
N PRO A 58 17.19 -22.28 -2.02
CA PRO A 58 17.95 -21.13 -2.47
C PRO A 58 17.37 -20.66 -3.81
N LEU A 59 16.81 -19.44 -3.82
CA LEU A 59 16.29 -18.80 -5.02
C LEU A 59 17.46 -18.68 -6.01
N ASN A 60 17.39 -19.42 -7.11
CA ASN A 60 18.48 -19.47 -8.07
C ASN A 60 18.40 -18.26 -9.01
N CYS A 61 18.96 -17.13 -8.58
CA CYS A 61 18.97 -15.87 -9.32
C CYS A 61 19.97 -15.84 -10.50
N ASN A 62 20.09 -16.92 -11.26
CA ASN A 62 21.07 -17.05 -12.35
C ASN A 62 20.63 -16.37 -13.65
N CYS A 63 20.17 -15.11 -13.57
CA CYS A 63 19.75 -14.31 -14.71
C CYS A 63 20.70 -13.12 -14.98
N SER A 64 21.92 -13.17 -14.43
CA SER A 64 23.03 -12.25 -14.76
C SER A 64 23.41 -12.27 -16.26
N ASN A 65 23.08 -13.33 -16.99
CA ASN A 65 23.30 -13.46 -18.43
C ASN A 65 22.04 -13.19 -19.28
N ALA A 66 20.92 -12.80 -18.66
CA ALA A 66 19.74 -12.38 -19.39
C ALA A 66 20.07 -11.04 -20.09
N VAL A 67 20.49 -11.13 -21.35
CA VAL A 67 20.62 -9.96 -22.21
C VAL A 67 19.21 -9.53 -22.54
N VAL A 68 18.68 -8.59 -21.75
CA VAL A 68 17.41 -7.94 -22.04
C VAL A 68 17.70 -6.80 -23.04
N PRO A 69 17.22 -6.89 -24.29
CA PRO A 69 17.31 -5.77 -25.23
C PRO A 69 16.85 -4.47 -24.59
N ALA A 70 17.48 -3.35 -24.94
CA ALA A 70 17.13 -2.04 -24.37
C ALA A 70 15.67 -1.61 -24.63
N ASN A 71 15.01 -2.26 -25.60
CA ASN A 71 13.61 -2.04 -25.99
C ASN A 71 12.65 -3.11 -25.46
N THR A 72 13.11 -4.08 -24.67
CA THR A 72 12.21 -5.04 -24.05
C THR A 72 11.35 -4.31 -23.04
N THR A 73 10.06 -4.39 -23.26
CA THR A 73 9.06 -3.72 -22.43
C THR A 73 8.28 -4.84 -21.74
N GLY A 74 8.28 -4.85 -20.40
CA GLY A 74 7.47 -5.77 -19.60
C GLY A 74 8.22 -6.89 -18.88
N GLY A 75 7.64 -7.28 -17.74
CA GLY A 75 8.02 -8.45 -16.95
C GLY A 75 9.34 -8.32 -16.17
N PRO A 76 9.43 -8.82 -14.92
CA PRO A 76 10.73 -8.99 -14.29
C PRO A 76 11.54 -10.07 -15.06
N ALA A 77 12.74 -9.72 -15.54
CA ALA A 77 13.65 -10.62 -16.27
C ALA A 77 14.25 -11.74 -15.40
N CYS A 78 13.99 -11.68 -14.10
CA CYS A 78 14.36 -12.65 -13.08
C CYS A 78 13.13 -12.91 -12.19
N PRO A 79 13.04 -14.09 -11.57
CA PRO A 79 12.00 -14.38 -10.58
C PRO A 79 11.83 -13.30 -9.51
N GLU A 80 10.62 -13.14 -9.00
CA GLU A 80 10.34 -12.26 -7.86
C GLU A 80 11.30 -12.57 -6.68
N GLY A 81 11.90 -11.51 -6.12
CA GLY A 81 12.91 -11.61 -5.06
C GLY A 81 14.37 -11.64 -5.54
N CYS A 82 14.63 -11.71 -6.85
CA CYS A 82 15.97 -11.57 -7.42
C CYS A 82 16.29 -10.12 -7.86
N PRO A 83 17.57 -9.69 -7.78
CA PRO A 83 17.99 -8.41 -8.33
C PRO A 83 17.78 -8.35 -9.84
N GLN A 84 17.01 -7.37 -10.31
CA GLN A 84 16.81 -7.16 -11.74
C GLN A 84 18.05 -6.51 -12.37
N PRO A 85 18.56 -7.00 -13.50
CA PRO A 85 19.67 -6.37 -14.22
C PRO A 85 19.29 -5.00 -14.80
N ARG A 86 17.99 -4.79 -15.10
CA ARG A 86 17.41 -3.51 -15.53
C ARG A 86 15.98 -3.37 -15.02
N ALA A 87 15.57 -2.15 -14.68
CA ALA A 87 14.17 -1.86 -14.36
C ALA A 87 13.32 -1.96 -15.65
N PRO A 88 12.25 -2.78 -15.68
CA PRO A 88 11.33 -2.80 -16.80
C PRO A 88 10.55 -1.49 -16.85
N LYS A 89 10.16 -1.04 -18.04
CA LYS A 89 9.18 0.02 -18.19
C LYS A 89 7.80 -0.55 -17.83
N TRP A 90 7.15 0.05 -16.86
CA TRP A 90 5.78 -0.28 -16.47
C TRP A 90 4.87 0.93 -16.73
N PRO A 91 3.61 0.68 -17.15
CA PRO A 91 2.59 1.71 -17.16
C PRO A 91 2.35 2.25 -15.75
N PRO A 92 1.80 3.47 -15.61
CA PRO A 92 1.45 4.02 -14.30
C PRO A 92 0.37 3.15 -13.63
N VAL A 93 0.58 2.83 -12.36
CA VAL A 93 -0.37 2.08 -11.53
C VAL A 93 -0.83 2.98 -10.38
N VAL A 94 -2.14 3.05 -10.18
CA VAL A 94 -2.76 3.84 -9.10
C VAL A 94 -3.26 2.89 -8.02
N HIS A 95 -2.90 3.15 -6.77
CA HIS A 95 -3.49 2.41 -5.66
C HIS A 95 -4.91 2.95 -5.40
N ILE A 96 -5.89 2.06 -5.37
CA ILE A 96 -7.28 2.39 -5.10
C ILE A 96 -7.78 1.61 -3.88
N PRO A 97 -8.69 2.19 -3.08
CA PRO A 97 -9.19 1.51 -1.92
C PRO A 97 -10.07 0.30 -2.30
N PRO A 98 -10.03 -0.79 -1.50
CA PRO A 98 -10.85 -1.97 -1.77
C PRO A 98 -12.35 -1.65 -1.70
N SER A 99 -13.09 -2.22 -2.65
CA SER A 99 -14.54 -2.02 -2.81
C SER A 99 -15.38 -2.42 -1.58
N ALA A 100 -14.89 -3.37 -0.78
CA ALA A 100 -15.56 -3.90 0.41
C ALA A 100 -15.55 -2.95 1.63
N THR A 101 -14.91 -1.78 1.54
CA THR A 101 -14.77 -0.89 2.70
C THR A 101 -16.06 -0.13 3.02
N SER A 102 -17.07 -0.08 2.14
CA SER A 102 -18.35 0.63 2.36
C SER A 102 -19.29 0.03 3.42
N ARG A 103 -18.75 -0.67 4.44
CA ARG A 103 -19.48 -1.31 5.56
C ARG A 103 -20.42 -0.37 6.34
N PHE A 104 -20.39 0.94 6.10
CA PHE A 104 -21.23 1.92 6.77
C PHE A 104 -22.35 2.53 5.91
N GLY A 105 -22.58 2.06 4.68
CA GLY A 105 -23.78 2.40 3.90
C GLY A 105 -23.99 3.89 3.60
N ARG A 106 -22.97 4.72 3.87
CA ARG A 106 -22.92 6.15 3.59
C ARG A 106 -21.62 6.41 2.85
N GLY A 107 -21.62 6.06 1.56
CA GLY A 107 -20.67 6.68 0.64
C GLY A 107 -20.89 8.20 0.62
N PRO A 108 -19.92 8.96 0.10
CA PRO A 108 -20.03 10.41 0.01
C PRO A 108 -21.25 10.77 -0.85
N PRO A 109 -21.87 11.94 -0.63
CA PRO A 109 -22.99 12.38 -1.46
C PRO A 109 -22.55 12.42 -2.94
N GLY A 110 -23.14 11.53 -3.74
CA GLY A 110 -22.80 11.32 -5.16
C GLY A 110 -22.10 10.00 -5.48
N ALA A 111 -21.48 9.32 -4.50
CA ALA A 111 -20.90 7.99 -4.70
C ALA A 111 -21.91 6.91 -4.27
N SER A 112 -22.66 6.40 -5.23
CA SER A 112 -23.52 5.25 -5.01
C SER A 112 -22.69 3.97 -5.13
N CYS A 113 -22.31 3.36 -4.00
CA CYS A 113 -21.96 1.95 -4.01
C CYS A 113 -23.22 1.16 -4.37
N GLY A 114 -23.17 0.38 -5.45
CA GLY A 114 -24.26 -0.52 -5.81
C GLY A 114 -24.44 -1.61 -4.75
N ALA A 115 -25.65 -2.12 -4.60
CA ALA A 115 -25.98 -3.18 -3.65
C ALA A 115 -25.19 -4.50 -3.85
N GLN A 116 -24.40 -4.61 -4.92
CA GLN A 116 -23.56 -5.77 -5.24
C GLN A 116 -22.09 -5.65 -4.74
N GLY A 117 -21.73 -4.59 -4.00
CA GLY A 117 -20.40 -4.48 -3.40
C GLY A 117 -19.28 -4.05 -4.34
N SER A 118 -19.59 -3.69 -5.59
CA SER A 118 -18.68 -2.92 -6.45
C SER A 118 -18.93 -1.42 -6.23
N CYS A 119 -17.90 -0.71 -5.77
CA CYS A 119 -17.91 0.73 -5.58
C CYS A 119 -16.95 1.35 -6.60
N ALA A 120 -17.37 2.42 -7.26
CA ALA A 120 -16.48 3.21 -8.10
C ALA A 120 -15.34 3.81 -7.27
N ALA A 121 -14.13 3.79 -7.81
CA ALA A 121 -12.98 4.47 -7.23
C ALA A 121 -13.19 5.99 -7.36
N THR A 122 -13.35 6.68 -6.23
CA THR A 122 -13.73 8.10 -6.24
C THR A 122 -12.48 9.00 -6.18
N PHE A 123 -12.37 9.93 -7.13
CA PHE A 123 -11.33 10.97 -7.20
C PHE A 123 -11.95 12.32 -6.90
N LEU A 124 -11.49 12.97 -5.82
CA LEU A 124 -11.94 14.31 -5.44
C LEU A 124 -11.18 15.35 -6.25
N VAL A 125 -11.88 16.27 -6.89
CA VAL A 125 -11.22 17.29 -7.74
C VAL A 125 -11.78 18.67 -7.48
N THR A 126 -10.91 19.68 -7.54
CA THR A 126 -11.28 21.10 -7.46
C THR A 126 -10.37 21.93 -8.35
N GLY A 127 -10.77 23.16 -8.64
CA GLY A 127 -9.98 24.09 -9.44
C GLY A 127 -10.75 25.37 -9.76
N ALA A 128 -10.10 26.31 -10.45
CA ALA A 128 -10.73 27.58 -10.84
C ALA A 128 -11.80 27.41 -11.93
N ASN A 129 -11.65 26.41 -12.81
CA ASN A 129 -12.55 26.16 -13.93
C ASN A 129 -12.99 24.68 -13.96
N GLN A 130 -14.23 24.43 -13.55
CA GLN A 130 -14.80 23.09 -13.48
C GLN A 130 -14.83 22.37 -14.83
N SER A 131 -15.12 23.08 -15.92
CA SER A 131 -15.16 22.49 -17.26
C SER A 131 -13.79 22.05 -17.74
N PHE A 132 -12.75 22.85 -17.43
CA PHE A 132 -11.37 22.48 -17.72
C PHE A 132 -10.97 21.23 -16.93
N VAL A 133 -11.23 21.21 -15.63
CA VAL A 133 -10.92 20.05 -14.77
C VAL A 133 -11.66 18.81 -15.26
N GLY A 134 -12.94 18.93 -15.61
CA GLY A 134 -13.71 17.82 -16.18
C GLY A 134 -13.08 17.26 -17.46
N SER A 135 -12.61 18.14 -18.36
CA SER A 135 -11.90 17.71 -19.58
C SER A 135 -10.54 17.09 -19.28
N ALA A 136 -9.77 17.64 -18.35
CA ALA A 136 -8.46 17.13 -17.97
C ALA A 136 -8.58 15.73 -17.36
N MET A 137 -9.50 15.57 -16.43
CA MET A 137 -9.76 14.29 -15.78
C MET A 137 -10.32 13.25 -16.77
N GLY A 138 -11.18 13.66 -17.70
CA GLY A 138 -11.66 12.78 -18.79
C GLY A 138 -10.53 12.24 -19.67
N ASN A 139 -9.43 12.98 -19.83
CA ASN A 139 -8.23 12.50 -20.52
C ASN A 139 -7.34 11.63 -19.62
N MET A 140 -7.38 11.84 -18.30
CA MET A 140 -6.61 11.03 -17.34
C MET A 140 -7.21 9.64 -17.14
N ILE A 141 -8.53 9.47 -17.31
CA ILE A 141 -9.24 8.19 -17.22
C ILE A 141 -9.96 7.92 -18.56
N PRO A 142 -9.21 7.48 -19.59
CA PRO A 142 -9.76 7.27 -20.92
C PRO A 142 -10.78 6.13 -20.97
N VAL A 143 -11.68 6.20 -21.96
CA VAL A 143 -12.67 5.15 -22.24
C VAL A 143 -12.15 4.25 -23.33
N HIS A 144 -12.31 2.95 -23.15
CA HIS A 144 -12.00 1.95 -24.17
C HIS A 144 -13.25 1.13 -24.50
N ASP A 145 -13.56 1.04 -25.80
CA ASP A 145 -14.80 0.44 -26.29
C ASP A 145 -14.70 -1.06 -26.59
N ALA A 146 -13.50 -1.63 -26.51
CA ALA A 146 -13.23 -3.03 -26.88
C ALA A 146 -12.26 -3.69 -25.89
N SER A 147 -12.47 -4.99 -25.68
CA SER A 147 -11.53 -5.82 -24.92
C SER A 147 -10.19 -5.90 -25.67
N VAL A 148 -9.09 -5.69 -24.97
CA VAL A 148 -7.75 -5.69 -25.55
C VAL A 148 -6.94 -6.84 -24.97
N ASN A 149 -6.21 -7.53 -25.85
CA ASN A 149 -5.24 -8.55 -25.45
C ASN A 149 -3.84 -8.07 -25.84
N VAL A 150 -3.01 -7.79 -24.83
CA VAL A 150 -1.65 -7.27 -25.00
C VAL A 150 -0.63 -8.41 -24.92
N SER A 151 0.20 -8.52 -25.95
CA SER A 151 1.32 -9.46 -25.98
C SER A 151 2.45 -9.02 -25.06
N ALA A 152 3.18 -9.97 -24.49
CA ALA A 152 4.38 -9.72 -23.69
C ALA A 152 5.46 -8.91 -24.45
N ASP A 153 5.49 -9.00 -25.78
CA ASP A 153 6.43 -8.26 -26.63
C ASP A 153 6.06 -6.77 -26.77
N ASP A 154 4.82 -6.38 -26.49
CA ASP A 154 4.29 -5.03 -26.68
C ASP A 154 3.52 -4.51 -25.45
N ILE A 155 4.09 -4.72 -24.26
CA ILE A 155 3.47 -4.26 -23.01
C ILE A 155 3.32 -2.72 -22.96
N SER A 156 4.00 -1.98 -23.84
CA SER A 156 3.88 -0.51 -23.95
C SER A 156 2.44 -0.09 -24.22
N ALA A 157 1.64 -0.94 -24.87
CA ALA A 157 0.21 -0.71 -25.08
C ALA A 157 -0.57 -0.59 -23.77
N LEU A 158 -0.07 -1.11 -22.63
CA LEU A 158 -0.69 -0.89 -21.33
C LEU A 158 -0.59 0.56 -20.85
N ALA A 159 0.29 1.39 -21.42
CA ALA A 159 0.39 2.81 -21.04
C ALA A 159 -0.85 3.63 -21.44
N ASP A 160 -1.67 3.13 -22.36
CA ASP A 160 -2.95 3.71 -22.73
C ASP A 160 -4.06 3.41 -21.69
N PHE A 161 -3.75 2.53 -20.72
CA PHE A 161 -4.65 2.14 -19.65
C PHE A 161 -4.19 2.71 -18.31
N VAL A 162 -5.15 3.08 -17.47
CA VAL A 162 -4.89 3.44 -16.07
C VAL A 162 -5.07 2.19 -15.24
N LEU A 163 -3.96 1.53 -14.91
CA LEU A 163 -4.01 0.32 -14.11
C LEU A 163 -4.17 0.65 -12.63
N ALA A 164 -4.83 -0.22 -11.88
CA ALA A 164 -5.06 -0.01 -10.46
C ALA A 164 -4.96 -1.30 -9.62
N ASP A 165 -4.55 -1.13 -8.37
CA ASP A 165 -4.32 -2.20 -7.39
C ASP A 165 -4.98 -1.85 -6.04
N TYR A 166 -5.62 -2.85 -5.42
CA TYR A 166 -6.24 -2.75 -4.10
C TYR A 166 -5.34 -3.25 -2.97
N SER A 167 -4.35 -4.08 -3.28
CA SER A 167 -3.55 -4.84 -2.31
C SER A 167 -2.36 -4.05 -1.75
N GLY A 168 -1.98 -2.95 -2.39
CA GLY A 168 -0.89 -2.06 -1.96
C GLY A 168 0.49 -2.70 -2.11
N TYR A 169 0.58 -3.84 -2.80
CA TYR A 169 1.85 -4.52 -3.10
C TYR A 169 2.48 -3.88 -4.33
N SER A 170 3.10 -2.71 -4.11
CA SER A 170 3.89 -2.01 -5.13
C SER A 170 5.16 -2.80 -5.45
N GLY A 171 5.08 -3.76 -6.37
CA GLY A 171 6.24 -4.55 -6.78
C GLY A 171 5.92 -5.72 -7.70
N SER A 172 4.69 -6.24 -7.66
CA SER A 172 4.26 -7.30 -8.57
C SER A 172 3.67 -6.71 -9.85
N PRO A 173 3.86 -7.37 -11.00
CA PRO A 173 3.26 -6.98 -12.28
C PRO A 173 1.75 -7.26 -12.35
N LEU A 174 1.17 -7.75 -11.26
CA LEU A 174 -0.21 -8.16 -11.12
C LEU A 174 -1.01 -6.97 -10.59
N VAL A 175 -1.72 -6.30 -11.49
CA VAL A 175 -2.72 -5.31 -11.12
C VAL A 175 -4.07 -6.01 -10.99
N ASP A 176 -4.96 -5.48 -10.16
CA ASP A 176 -6.25 -6.10 -9.90
C ASP A 176 -7.30 -5.67 -10.94
N THR A 177 -7.17 -4.46 -11.47
CA THR A 177 -8.18 -3.84 -12.34
C THR A 177 -7.57 -2.74 -13.19
N PHE A 178 -8.32 -2.26 -14.18
CA PHE A 178 -8.05 -0.99 -14.86
C PHE A 178 -9.23 -0.03 -14.65
N LEU A 179 -8.94 1.27 -14.67
CA LEU A 179 -9.92 2.32 -14.45
C LEU A 179 -10.45 2.89 -15.76
N GLN A 180 -11.76 3.08 -15.83
CA GLN A 180 -12.43 3.88 -16.86
C GLN A 180 -13.53 4.74 -16.25
N ASN A 181 -13.93 5.83 -16.91
CA ASN A 181 -15.03 6.66 -16.41
C ASN A 181 -16.36 5.88 -16.33
N LYS A 182 -16.52 4.86 -17.16
CA LYS A 182 -17.69 4.01 -17.26
C LYS A 182 -17.28 2.68 -17.87
N CYS A 183 -17.62 1.59 -17.19
CA CYS A 183 -17.27 0.26 -17.66
C CYS A 183 -18.36 -0.29 -18.57
N THR A 184 -17.95 -0.79 -19.73
CA THR A 184 -18.84 -1.57 -20.61
C THR A 184 -18.93 -3.00 -20.06
N PRO A 185 -20.13 -3.61 -19.96
CA PRO A 185 -20.26 -4.98 -19.50
C PRO A 185 -19.47 -5.94 -20.39
N ASN A 186 -18.76 -6.89 -19.77
CA ASN A 186 -17.83 -7.84 -20.41
C ASN A 186 -16.59 -7.22 -21.07
N LEU A 187 -16.24 -5.98 -20.71
CA LEU A 187 -14.97 -5.39 -21.11
C LEU A 187 -13.85 -5.96 -20.25
N THR A 188 -12.93 -6.69 -20.88
CA THR A 188 -11.75 -7.27 -20.22
C THR A 188 -10.47 -6.75 -20.85
N LEU A 189 -9.45 -6.58 -20.03
CA LEU A 189 -8.08 -6.34 -20.48
C LEU A 189 -7.26 -7.56 -20.10
N SER A 190 -6.69 -8.21 -21.10
CA SER A 190 -5.81 -9.35 -20.93
C SER A 190 -4.41 -8.92 -21.33
N TYR A 191 -3.40 -9.29 -20.56
CA TYR A 191 -2.01 -9.07 -20.95
C TYR A 191 -1.12 -10.23 -20.53
N SER A 192 -0.12 -10.50 -21.36
CA SER A 192 0.93 -11.46 -21.05
C SER A 192 2.18 -10.77 -20.56
N PHE A 193 2.88 -11.38 -19.62
CA PHE A 193 4.14 -10.88 -19.09
C PHE A 193 5.12 -12.03 -18.90
N VAL A 194 6.42 -11.72 -18.94
CA VAL A 194 7.48 -12.68 -18.69
C VAL A 194 7.92 -12.55 -17.23
N ASP A 195 8.00 -13.67 -16.52
CA ASP A 195 8.60 -13.76 -15.19
C ASP A 195 9.71 -14.82 -15.22
N GLY A 196 10.96 -14.35 -15.32
CA GLY A 196 12.11 -15.23 -15.54
C GLY A 196 11.99 -16.04 -16.84
N ASN A 197 11.77 -17.35 -16.72
CA ASN A 197 11.62 -18.27 -17.86
C ASN A 197 10.16 -18.65 -18.16
N GLU A 198 9.21 -18.17 -17.37
CA GLU A 198 7.79 -18.49 -17.51
C GLU A 198 7.04 -17.30 -18.12
N THR A 199 6.02 -17.60 -18.90
CA THR A 199 5.08 -16.59 -19.41
C THR A 199 3.78 -16.68 -18.65
N GLY A 200 3.46 -15.63 -17.91
CA GLY A 200 2.19 -15.44 -17.23
C GLY A 200 1.19 -14.71 -18.12
N THR A 201 -0.09 -14.95 -17.88
CA THR A 201 -1.20 -14.18 -18.43
C THR A 201 -2.05 -13.65 -17.30
N GLN A 202 -2.40 -12.38 -17.36
CA GLN A 202 -3.28 -11.72 -16.42
C GLN A 202 -4.50 -11.21 -17.15
N ASP A 203 -5.67 -11.54 -16.62
CA ASP A 203 -6.95 -10.96 -17.01
C ASP A 203 -7.39 -10.01 -15.90
N VAL A 204 -7.74 -8.78 -16.26
CA VAL A 204 -8.24 -7.79 -15.32
C VAL A 204 -9.57 -7.22 -15.80
N ASP A 205 -10.44 -6.99 -14.82
CA ASP A 205 -11.75 -6.40 -15.02
C ASP A 205 -11.68 -4.86 -14.97
N CYS A 206 -12.73 -4.22 -15.46
CA CYS A 206 -12.90 -2.77 -15.42
C CYS A 206 -13.50 -2.31 -14.09
N THR A 207 -12.90 -1.29 -13.47
CA THR A 207 -13.48 -0.55 -12.34
C THR A 207 -13.81 0.87 -12.75
N GLU A 208 -14.98 1.36 -12.35
CA GLU A 208 -15.39 2.73 -12.65
C GLU A 208 -14.60 3.73 -11.79
N GLY A 209 -13.97 4.71 -12.44
CA GLY A 209 -13.35 5.87 -11.82
C GLY A 209 -14.33 7.04 -11.82
N LEU A 210 -14.85 7.39 -10.63
CA LEU A 210 -15.80 8.49 -10.46
C LEU A 210 -15.04 9.77 -10.08
N MET A 211 -15.27 10.84 -10.83
CA MET A 211 -14.76 12.17 -10.50
C MET A 211 -15.81 12.95 -9.72
N LEU A 212 -15.45 13.44 -8.53
CA LEU A 212 -16.34 14.19 -7.67
C LEU A 212 -15.80 15.60 -7.43
N TRP A 213 -16.54 16.59 -7.95
CA TRP A 213 -16.19 18.00 -7.81
C TRP A 213 -16.37 18.50 -6.37
N ARG A 214 -15.43 19.33 -5.92
CA ARG A 214 -15.49 20.08 -4.67
C ARG A 214 -15.26 21.56 -4.93
N ASP A 215 -15.99 22.39 -4.21
CA ASP A 215 -15.92 23.85 -4.35
C ASP A 215 -14.62 24.44 -3.80
N SER A 216 -13.86 23.68 -3.01
CA SER A 216 -12.57 24.13 -2.48
C SER A 216 -11.64 22.96 -2.14
N SER A 217 -10.34 23.25 -2.11
CA SER A 217 -9.31 22.32 -1.63
C SER A 217 -9.44 21.98 -0.14
N TRP A 218 -10.04 22.87 0.64
CA TRP A 218 -10.36 22.60 2.04
C TRP A 218 -11.37 21.45 2.16
N LEU A 219 -12.41 21.43 1.33
CA LEU A 219 -13.39 20.33 1.31
C LEU A 219 -12.75 19.00 0.88
N ILE A 220 -11.81 19.03 -0.07
CA ILE A 220 -11.03 17.82 -0.42
C ILE A 220 -10.29 17.29 0.80
N SER A 221 -9.59 18.18 1.52
CA SER A 221 -8.83 17.78 2.70
C SER A 221 -9.75 17.27 3.81
N ASP A 222 -10.87 17.96 4.07
CA ASP A 222 -11.85 17.55 5.06
C ASP A 222 -12.42 16.16 4.74
N ASP A 223 -12.79 15.88 3.49
CA ASP A 223 -13.29 14.57 3.07
C ASP A 223 -12.23 13.47 3.19
N LEU A 224 -10.99 13.73 2.73
CA LEU A 224 -9.89 12.75 2.81
C LEU A 224 -9.53 12.42 4.27
N TYR A 225 -9.46 13.42 5.16
CA TYR A 225 -9.01 13.24 6.53
C TYR A 225 -10.14 12.86 7.50
N SER A 226 -11.38 13.29 7.25
CA SER A 226 -12.55 12.85 8.04
C SER A 226 -12.87 11.38 7.81
N GLY A 227 -12.54 10.84 6.62
CA GLY A 227 -12.57 9.42 6.31
C GLY A 227 -11.83 8.60 7.37
N TYR A 228 -10.56 8.93 7.63
CA TYR A 228 -9.67 8.15 8.49
C TYR A 228 -10.21 7.81 9.89
N THR A 229 -11.10 8.62 10.46
CA THR A 229 -11.58 8.44 11.85
C THR A 229 -12.92 7.72 11.99
N ASN A 230 -13.75 7.63 10.94
CA ASN A 230 -15.07 6.99 11.05
C ASN A 230 -15.76 6.60 9.74
N ARG A 231 -15.13 6.83 8.58
CA ARG A 231 -15.63 6.37 7.28
C ARG A 231 -14.55 5.55 6.60
N SER A 232 -14.96 4.60 5.80
CA SER A 232 -14.05 3.88 4.94
C SER A 232 -13.12 4.81 4.17
N ASN A 233 -11.87 4.41 3.95
CA ASN A 233 -10.98 5.03 2.97
C ASN A 233 -11.62 4.82 1.59
N GLU A 234 -12.59 5.66 1.21
CA GLU A 234 -13.46 5.47 0.04
C GLU A 234 -13.01 6.32 -1.16
N PHE A 235 -12.00 7.16 -0.94
CA PHE A 235 -11.40 8.03 -1.95
C PHE A 235 -10.06 7.46 -2.41
N ALA A 236 -9.86 7.43 -3.72
CA ALA A 236 -8.61 7.03 -4.35
C ALA A 236 -7.55 8.15 -4.26
N ALA A 237 -7.93 9.39 -4.57
CA ALA A 237 -7.06 10.55 -4.47
C ALA A 237 -7.85 11.87 -4.41
N GLY A 238 -7.17 12.96 -4.08
CA GLY A 238 -7.69 14.32 -4.18
C GLY A 238 -6.72 15.25 -4.91
N GLU A 239 -7.21 15.99 -5.90
CA GLU A 239 -6.39 16.89 -6.73
C GLU A 239 -6.96 18.30 -6.78
N ASN A 240 -6.06 19.29 -6.69
CA ASN A 240 -6.36 20.70 -6.83
C ASN A 240 -5.65 21.26 -8.06
N PHE A 241 -6.41 21.59 -9.09
CA PHE A 241 -5.88 22.12 -10.33
C PHE A 241 -5.52 23.61 -10.17
N PRO A 242 -4.28 24.01 -10.46
CA PRO A 242 -3.86 25.40 -10.38
C PRO A 242 -4.64 26.27 -11.37
N SER A 243 -4.87 27.51 -10.97
CA SER A 243 -5.49 28.58 -11.76
C SER A 243 -4.61 29.04 -12.92
#